data_AF-Q6HD83-F1
#
_entry.id   AF-Q6HD83-F1
#
_cell.length_a   1.000
_cell.length_b   1.000
_cell.length_c   1.000
_cell.angle_alpha   90.00
_cell.angle_beta   90.00
_cell.angle_gamma   90.00
#
_symmetry.space_group_name_H-M   'P 1'
#
loop_
_entity.id
_entity.type
_entity.pdbx_description
1 polymer ?
#
loop_
_entity_poly.entity_id
_entity_poly.type
_entity_poly.pdbx_seq_one_letter_code
_entity_poly.pdbx_strand_id
1 'polypeptide(L)'
;MLRLDLQFFASKKGVGSTKNGRDSQSKRLGAKRADGQTVSGGSILYRQRGTKIYPGVNVGRGGDDTLYAKVDGVVRFERLGRDRKQVSVYPVAQEA
;
A
#
# COMPACT_ATOMS: atom_id res chain seq x y z
N MET A 1 -7.79 67.51 -11.94
CA MET A 1 -8.16 66.08 -11.92
C MET A 1 -7.44 65.43 -10.75
N LEU A 2 -8.16 64.94 -9.74
CA LEU A 2 -7.53 64.31 -8.56
C LEU A 2 -6.90 62.98 -8.99
N ARG A 3 -5.59 62.82 -8.83
CA ARG A 3 -4.91 61.51 -8.97
C ARG A 3 -5.09 60.77 -7.64
N LEU A 4 -6.01 59.81 -7.62
CA LEU A 4 -6.18 58.89 -6.49
C LEU A 4 -5.29 57.65 -6.73
N ASP A 5 -4.19 57.55 -5.99
CA ASP A 5 -3.35 56.35 -5.98
C ASP A 5 -4.01 55.24 -5.15
N LEU A 6 -4.77 54.37 -5.83
CA LEU A 6 -5.48 53.23 -5.25
C LEU A 6 -4.56 52.25 -4.50
N GLN A 7 -3.25 52.37 -4.66
CA GLN A 7 -2.21 51.58 -3.99
C GLN A 7 -2.19 51.77 -2.46
N PHE A 8 -2.71 52.88 -1.93
CA PHE A 8 -2.76 53.15 -0.49
C PHE A 8 -3.98 52.53 0.23
N PHE A 9 -4.98 52.00 -0.50
CA PHE A 9 -6.16 51.33 0.08
C PHE A 9 -5.99 49.80 0.22
N ALA A 10 -4.88 49.23 -0.26
CA ALA A 10 -4.62 47.80 -0.16
C ALA A 10 -4.12 47.42 1.26
N SER A 11 -4.90 46.63 2.00
CA SER A 11 -4.56 46.16 3.35
C SER A 11 -3.53 45.01 3.40
N LYS A 12 -3.15 44.43 2.25
CA LYS A 12 -2.06 43.45 2.08
C LYS A 12 -1.37 43.71 0.73
N LYS A 13 -0.07 44.04 0.71
CA LYS A 13 0.70 44.30 -0.54
C LYS A 13 1.39 43.07 -1.15
N GLY A 14 1.35 41.91 -0.49
CA GLY A 14 2.01 40.70 -1.00
C GLY A 14 1.52 39.46 -0.27
N VAL A 15 1.02 38.49 -1.03
CA VAL A 15 0.79 37.12 -0.55
C VAL A 15 2.08 36.34 -0.83
N GLY A 16 2.62 35.66 0.18
CA GLY A 16 3.82 34.84 -0.01
C GLY A 16 3.57 33.68 -0.98
N SER A 17 4.57 33.27 -1.76
CA SER A 17 4.47 32.05 -2.57
C SER A 17 4.40 30.83 -1.66
N THR A 18 3.45 29.93 -1.92
CA THR A 18 3.37 28.65 -1.21
C THR A 18 4.53 27.77 -1.69
N LYS A 19 5.33 27.22 -0.76
CA LYS A 19 6.55 26.45 -1.06
C LYS A 19 6.40 24.94 -0.91
N ASN A 20 5.17 24.47 -0.71
CA ASN A 20 4.91 23.10 -0.26
C ASN A 20 4.07 22.34 -1.29
N GLY A 21 4.69 22.01 -2.43
CA GLY A 21 4.09 21.22 -3.53
C GLY A 21 4.97 20.02 -3.91
N ARG A 22 5.48 19.29 -2.91
CA ARG A 22 6.37 18.13 -3.13
C ARG A 22 5.69 16.85 -2.66
N ASP A 23 4.95 16.23 -3.56
CA ASP A 23 4.40 14.90 -3.33
C ASP A 23 5.25 13.83 -4.01
N SER A 24 5.43 12.71 -3.32
CA SER A 24 6.09 11.55 -3.89
C SER A 24 5.11 10.75 -4.76
N GLN A 25 5.61 10.16 -5.85
CA GLN A 25 4.81 9.27 -6.71
C GLN A 25 4.17 8.12 -5.91
N SER A 26 2.92 7.80 -6.18
CA SER A 26 2.20 6.68 -5.53
C SER A 26 2.92 5.35 -5.74
N LYS A 27 3.20 4.63 -4.65
CA LYS A 27 3.99 3.38 -4.65
C LYS A 27 3.16 2.12 -4.85
N ARG A 28 1.83 2.24 -5.04
CA ARG A 28 0.90 1.12 -5.35
C ARG A 28 1.01 -0.04 -4.34
N LEU A 29 1.12 0.27 -3.04
CA LEU A 29 1.15 -0.72 -1.94
C LEU A 29 -0.23 -1.38 -1.73
N GLY A 30 -0.34 -2.32 -0.79
CA GLY A 30 -1.57 -3.01 -0.41
C GLY A 30 -1.71 -4.43 -0.94
N ALA A 31 -2.88 -5.03 -0.69
CA ALA A 31 -3.23 -6.38 -1.12
C ALA A 31 -3.28 -6.48 -2.66
N LYS A 32 -2.81 -7.62 -3.18
CA LYS A 32 -2.80 -7.94 -4.61
C LYS A 32 -3.65 -9.16 -4.96
N ARG A 33 -4.01 -9.95 -3.95
CA ARG A 33 -4.90 -11.12 -4.04
C ARG A 33 -5.89 -11.07 -2.88
N ALA A 34 -7.11 -11.52 -3.14
CA ALA A 34 -8.18 -11.56 -2.16
C ALA A 34 -8.16 -12.88 -1.36
N ASP A 35 -8.85 -12.91 -0.22
CA ASP A 35 -9.09 -14.14 0.52
C ASP A 35 -9.93 -15.11 -0.32
N GLY A 36 -9.58 -16.41 -0.31
CA GLY A 36 -10.28 -17.44 -1.08
C GLY A 36 -9.89 -17.51 -2.55
N GLN A 37 -9.04 -16.60 -3.05
CA GLN A 37 -8.59 -16.62 -4.44
C GLN A 37 -7.50 -17.68 -4.66
N THR A 38 -7.61 -18.43 -5.76
CA THR A 38 -6.53 -19.32 -6.24
C THR A 38 -5.39 -18.51 -6.84
N VAL A 39 -4.17 -18.83 -6.44
CA VAL A 39 -2.94 -18.18 -6.89
C VAL A 39 -1.93 -19.23 -7.35
N SER A 40 -1.08 -18.84 -8.29
CA SER A 40 0.07 -19.64 -8.66
C SER A 40 1.27 -19.39 -7.71
N GLY A 41 2.20 -20.34 -7.65
CA GLY A 41 3.51 -20.18 -7.05
C GLY A 41 4.22 -18.96 -7.63
N GLY A 42 4.82 -18.15 -6.75
CA GLY A 42 5.44 -16.88 -7.09
C GLY A 42 4.48 -15.68 -7.17
N SER A 43 3.15 -15.88 -7.12
CA SER A 43 2.20 -14.77 -7.13
C SER A 43 2.41 -13.83 -5.94
N ILE A 44 2.42 -12.52 -6.20
CA ILE A 44 2.47 -11.50 -5.15
C ILE A 44 1.12 -11.43 -4.44
N LEU A 45 1.13 -11.52 -3.11
CA LEU A 45 -0.06 -11.48 -2.26
C LEU A 45 -0.30 -10.09 -1.66
N TYR A 46 0.76 -9.46 -1.15
CA TYR A 46 0.67 -8.17 -0.47
C TYR A 46 1.97 -7.37 -0.60
N ARG A 47 1.90 -6.10 -1.02
CA ARG A 47 3.05 -5.17 -1.04
C ARG A 47 2.96 -4.21 0.14
N GLN A 48 3.98 -4.14 0.98
CA GLN A 48 3.95 -3.37 2.22
C GLN A 48 5.24 -2.58 2.46
N ARG A 49 5.21 -1.76 3.52
CA ARG A 49 6.39 -1.17 4.16
C ARG A 49 6.37 -1.65 5.61
N GLY A 50 7.44 -2.30 6.05
CA GLY A 50 7.42 -3.09 7.26
C GLY A 50 6.47 -4.29 7.14
N THR A 51 6.30 -5.02 8.24
CA THR A 51 5.48 -6.24 8.29
C THR A 51 4.12 -5.97 8.93
N LYS A 52 3.17 -5.45 8.15
CA LYS A 52 1.77 -5.29 8.58
C LYS A 52 1.05 -6.63 8.62
N ILE A 53 1.34 -7.47 7.62
CA ILE A 53 0.87 -8.85 7.52
C ILE A 53 2.10 -9.74 7.52
N TYR A 54 2.06 -10.79 8.34
CA TYR A 54 3.13 -11.77 8.50
C TYR A 54 3.01 -12.90 7.48
N PRO A 55 4.12 -13.51 7.04
CA PRO A 55 4.07 -14.72 6.25
C PRO A 55 3.57 -15.88 7.11
N GLY A 56 2.55 -16.59 6.62
CA GLY A 56 2.04 -17.83 7.19
C GLY A 56 2.52 -19.06 6.40
N VAL A 57 1.66 -20.06 6.28
CA VAL A 57 1.98 -21.33 5.63
C VAL A 57 2.18 -21.13 4.12
N ASN A 58 3.26 -21.67 3.56
CA ASN A 58 3.62 -21.54 2.15
C ASN A 58 3.71 -20.10 1.59
N VAL A 59 4.01 -19.11 2.44
CA VAL A 59 4.24 -17.73 2.01
C VAL A 59 5.69 -17.34 2.31
N GLY A 60 6.32 -16.65 1.36
CA GLY A 60 7.63 -16.03 1.50
C GLY A 60 7.52 -14.52 1.72
N ARG A 61 8.56 -13.94 2.33
CA ARG A 61 8.74 -12.48 2.46
C ARG A 61 9.97 -12.06 1.68
N GLY A 62 9.80 -11.19 0.70
CA GLY A 62 10.90 -10.59 -0.06
C GLY A 62 11.63 -9.51 0.74
N GLY A 63 12.77 -9.05 0.22
CA GLY A 63 13.61 -8.02 0.88
C GLY A 63 12.93 -6.64 1.00
N ASP A 64 11.93 -6.34 0.17
CA ASP A 64 11.12 -5.13 0.27
C ASP A 64 9.82 -5.31 1.10
N ASP A 65 9.77 -6.38 1.90
CA ASP A 65 8.64 -6.84 2.70
C ASP A 65 7.43 -7.36 1.90
N THR A 66 7.54 -7.50 0.58
CA THR A 66 6.48 -8.08 -0.25
C THR A 66 6.24 -9.55 0.11
N LEU A 67 4.98 -9.94 0.27
CA LEU A 67 4.57 -11.32 0.50
C LEU A 67 4.25 -12.00 -0.84
N TYR A 68 4.76 -13.22 -1.04
CA TYR A 68 4.56 -14.01 -2.25
C TYR A 68 4.24 -15.48 -1.92
N ALA A 69 3.45 -16.13 -2.78
CA ALA A 69 3.12 -17.55 -2.64
C ALA A 69 4.34 -18.43 -2.99
N LYS A 70 4.62 -19.46 -2.18
CA LYS A 70 5.66 -20.46 -2.49
C LYS A 70 5.14 -21.62 -3.32
N VAL A 71 3.84 -21.89 -3.26
CA VAL A 71 3.16 -23.00 -3.93
C VAL A 71 1.87 -22.49 -4.57
N ASP A 72 1.33 -23.25 -5.52
CA ASP A 72 -0.02 -23.05 -6.04
C ASP A 72 -1.05 -23.38 -4.96
N GLY A 73 -2.13 -22.61 -4.87
CA GLY A 73 -3.17 -22.86 -3.87
C GLY A 73 -4.11 -21.68 -3.65
N VAL A 74 -4.88 -21.74 -2.58
CA VAL A 74 -5.84 -20.71 -2.18
C VAL A 74 -5.26 -19.84 -1.07
N VAL A 75 -5.36 -18.52 -1.24
CA VAL A 75 -4.92 -17.52 -0.27
C VAL A 75 -5.89 -17.47 0.91
N ARG A 76 -5.35 -17.49 2.13
CA ARG A 76 -6.11 -17.28 3.36
C ARG A 76 -5.46 -16.22 4.25
N PHE A 77 -6.22 -15.19 4.59
CA PHE A 77 -5.83 -14.18 5.57
C PHE A 77 -6.35 -14.57 6.95
N GLU A 78 -5.44 -14.75 7.88
CA GLU A 78 -5.73 -15.28 9.21
C GLU A 78 -5.23 -14.31 10.28
N ARG A 79 -5.80 -14.44 11.48
CA ARG A 79 -5.31 -13.70 12.65
C ARG A 79 -4.12 -14.43 13.26
N LEU A 80 -3.08 -13.68 13.61
CA LEU A 80 -1.90 -14.17 14.33
C LEU A 80 -1.91 -13.59 15.76
N GLY A 81 -2.41 -14.38 16.71
CA GLY A 81 -2.55 -13.93 18.11
C GLY A 81 -3.62 -12.86 18.28
N ARG A 82 -3.36 -11.83 19.11
CA ARG A 82 -4.34 -10.77 19.41
C ARG A 82 -4.42 -9.67 18.33
N ASP A 83 -3.28 -9.12 17.91
CA ASP A 83 -3.31 -7.88 17.12
C ASP A 83 -2.65 -8.01 15.75
N ARG A 84 -2.03 -9.15 15.45
CA ARG A 84 -1.33 -9.39 14.19
C ARG A 84 -2.19 -10.20 13.22
N LYS A 85 -1.84 -10.13 11.94
CA LYS A 85 -2.46 -10.88 10.86
C LYS A 85 -1.38 -11.58 10.07
N GLN A 86 -1.69 -12.75 9.53
CA GLN A 86 -0.82 -13.48 8.63
C GLN A 86 -1.56 -13.85 7.34
N VAL A 87 -0.81 -14.21 6.31
CA VAL A 87 -1.36 -14.77 5.08
C VAL A 87 -0.72 -16.11 4.79
N SER A 88 -1.56 -17.11 4.56
CA SER A 88 -1.19 -18.49 4.25
C SER A 88 -1.69 -18.83 2.85
N VAL A 89 -1.03 -19.78 2.18
CA VAL A 89 -1.49 -20.37 0.91
C VAL A 89 -1.64 -21.87 1.13
N TYR A 90 -2.87 -22.36 1.00
CA TYR A 90 -3.17 -23.78 1.14
C TYR A 90 -3.31 -24.42 -0.24
N PRO A 91 -2.54 -25.47 -0.56
CA PRO A 91 -2.71 -26.20 -1.81
C PRO A 91 -4.15 -26.70 -1.92
N VAL A 92 -4.79 -26.43 -3.06
CA VAL A 92 -6.04 -27.10 -3.41
C VAL A 92 -5.63 -28.41 -4.06
N ALA A 93 -6.19 -29.53 -3.61
CA ALA A 93 -6.01 -30.80 -4.30
C ALA A 93 -6.47 -30.61 -5.75
N GLN A 94 -5.52 -30.59 -6.69
CA GLN A 94 -5.85 -30.81 -8.09
C GLN A 94 -6.19 -32.29 -8.18
N GLU A 95 -7.49 -32.59 -8.33
CA GLU A 95 -7.87 -33.90 -8.86
C GLU A 95 -7.23 -34.02 -10.24
N ALA A 96 -6.38 -35.05 -10.39
CA ALA A 96 -5.71 -35.40 -11.63
C ALA A 96 -6.63 -36.20 -12.54
#